data_AF-A0A7L9C1Y9-F1
#
_entry.id   AF-A0A7L9C1Y9-F1
#
_cell.length_a   1.000
_cell.length_b   1.000
_cell.length_c   1.000
_cell.angle_alpha   90.00
_cell.angle_beta   90.00
_cell.angle_gamma   90.00
#
_symmetry.space_group_name_H-M   'P 1'
#
loop_
_entity.id
_entity.type
_entity.pdbx_description
1 polymer ?
#
loop_
_entity_poly.entity_id
_entity_poly.type
_entity_poly.pdbx_seq_one_letter_code
_entity_poly.pdbx_strand_id
1 'polypeptide(L)'
;MFQFLFKNRISPTVAIQPRPAVRIVRTSSVRKIFAPDRIGLVGFHDPAFVIARPAEPFKGWLQERAQKLHDKLGGGGTNIAAGLRLSTELLEQTPPGVLRRIWLLSDGEANREVEGIMPAIERAKAARVNVNCIGIGNKFDEALLRRIVDACHNGKFVPITTLRELTDALLARGTSDAPQRLRHHRSETTVIACDCSLSMSEQMDGKPKIKVVEEAVMRLLLHKHRNFA
;
A
#
# COMPACT_ATOMS: atom_id res chain seq x y z
N MET A 1 65.81 51.41 -36.60
CA MET A 1 65.19 50.39 -37.47
C MET A 1 65.46 49.02 -36.84
N PHE A 2 64.42 48.36 -36.29
CA PHE A 2 64.21 46.92 -35.98
C PHE A 2 65.35 46.07 -35.33
N GLN A 3 65.15 45.04 -34.48
CA GLN A 3 64.11 44.54 -33.56
C GLN A 3 64.75 43.34 -32.79
N PHE A 4 64.36 43.18 -31.51
CA PHE A 4 64.47 42.04 -30.57
C PHE A 4 64.88 40.63 -31.06
N LEU A 5 65.64 39.88 -30.24
CA LEU A 5 65.17 38.72 -29.43
C LEU A 5 66.31 37.93 -28.74
N PHE A 6 66.22 37.79 -27.41
CA PHE A 6 67.02 36.88 -26.57
C PHE A 6 66.30 35.52 -26.43
N LYS A 7 67.04 34.40 -26.48
CA LYS A 7 66.54 33.07 -26.07
C LYS A 7 67.58 32.33 -25.22
N ASN A 8 67.25 32.13 -23.95
CA ASN A 8 67.94 31.27 -22.99
C ASN A 8 67.62 29.77 -23.23
N ARG A 9 68.61 28.89 -23.06
CA ARG A 9 68.45 27.43 -22.89
C ARG A 9 68.70 27.05 -21.43
N ILE A 10 67.89 26.11 -20.94
CA ILE A 10 67.83 25.58 -19.58
C ILE A 10 68.35 24.13 -19.57
N SER A 11 69.10 23.75 -18.54
CA SER A 11 69.54 22.38 -18.20
C SER A 11 68.45 21.56 -17.48
N PRO A 12 68.45 20.21 -17.51
CA PRO A 12 67.40 19.40 -16.88
C PRO A 12 67.68 19.11 -15.40
N THR A 13 66.62 19.19 -14.58
CA THR A 13 66.59 18.85 -13.15
C THR A 13 65.70 17.63 -12.90
N VAL A 14 66.24 16.71 -12.09
CA VAL A 14 65.70 15.61 -11.26
C VAL A 14 64.17 15.43 -11.22
N ALA A 15 63.74 14.18 -11.44
CA ALA A 15 62.37 13.68 -11.34
C ALA A 15 61.84 13.58 -9.90
N ILE A 16 60.62 14.07 -9.66
CA ILE A 16 59.84 13.87 -8.43
C ILE A 16 58.51 13.21 -8.84
N GLN A 17 58.20 12.03 -8.29
CA GLN A 17 56.91 11.37 -8.49
C GLN A 17 55.84 11.95 -7.54
N PRO A 18 54.59 12.19 -8.00
CA PRO A 18 53.52 12.71 -7.14
C PRO A 18 52.85 11.61 -6.30
N ARG A 19 52.54 11.92 -5.04
CA ARG A 19 51.72 11.09 -4.14
C ARG A 19 50.23 11.17 -4.54
N PRO A 20 49.45 10.08 -4.39
CA PRO A 20 48.03 10.10 -4.74
C PRO A 20 47.21 10.93 -3.74
N ALA A 21 46.38 11.83 -4.27
CA ALA A 21 45.44 12.62 -3.49
C ALA A 21 44.28 11.74 -2.97
N VAL A 22 44.16 11.62 -1.65
CA VAL A 22 43.01 10.98 -1.01
C VAL A 22 41.81 11.93 -1.09
N ARG A 23 40.91 11.66 -2.03
CA ARG A 23 39.63 12.36 -2.17
C ARG A 23 38.66 11.85 -1.11
N ILE A 24 38.51 12.60 -0.02
CA ILE A 24 37.46 12.36 0.99
C ILE A 24 36.10 12.66 0.33
N VAL A 25 35.38 11.63 -0.07
CA VAL A 25 33.99 11.74 -0.51
C VAL A 25 33.13 11.88 0.75
N ARG A 26 32.72 13.10 1.07
CA ARG A 26 31.66 13.34 2.06
C ARG A 26 30.32 12.93 1.43
N THR A 27 29.90 11.68 1.63
CA THR A 27 28.53 11.26 1.34
C THR A 27 27.61 11.81 2.42
N SER A 28 27.17 13.06 2.28
CA SER A 28 26.02 13.57 3.02
C SER A 28 24.75 12.95 2.46
N SER A 29 24.44 11.72 2.89
CA SER A 29 23.14 11.11 2.66
C SER A 29 22.09 11.93 3.41
N VAL A 30 21.47 12.90 2.71
CA VAL A 30 20.27 13.57 3.20
C VAL A 30 19.22 12.47 3.38
N ARG A 31 19.04 11.99 4.61
CA ARG A 31 17.92 11.09 4.94
C ARG A 31 16.65 11.88 4.66
N LYS A 32 16.01 11.64 3.52
CA LYS A 32 14.62 12.04 3.33
C LYS A 32 13.83 11.38 4.44
N ILE A 33 13.34 12.19 5.38
CA ILE A 33 12.43 11.77 6.43
C ILE A 33 11.12 11.47 5.70
N PHE A 34 10.87 10.20 5.43
CA PHE A 34 9.58 9.75 4.94
C PHE A 34 8.59 9.81 6.12
N ALA A 35 7.38 10.30 5.88
CA ALA A 35 6.31 10.16 6.85
C ALA A 35 6.09 8.66 7.15
N PRO A 36 5.69 8.29 8.38
CA PRO A 36 5.42 6.90 8.69
C PRO A 36 4.23 6.40 7.87
N ASP A 37 4.26 5.11 7.52
CA ASP A 37 3.12 4.44 6.91
C ASP A 37 1.90 4.53 7.85
N ARG A 38 0.71 4.59 7.24
CA ARG A 38 -0.56 4.64 7.98
C ARG A 38 -1.51 3.59 7.45
N ILE A 39 -2.20 2.91 8.36
CA ILE A 39 -3.22 1.91 8.04
C ILE A 39 -4.55 2.35 8.65
N GLY A 40 -5.59 2.37 7.82
CA GLY A 40 -6.98 2.54 8.24
C GLY A 40 -7.81 1.29 7.90
N LEU A 41 -8.92 1.13 8.59
CA LEU A 41 -9.85 0.00 8.42
C LEU A 41 -11.27 0.53 8.22
N VAL A 42 -11.93 0.06 7.18
CA VAL A 42 -13.33 0.31 6.87
C VAL A 42 -14.04 -1.03 6.78
N GLY A 43 -15.17 -1.16 7.44
CA GLY A 43 -16.08 -2.29 7.26
C GLY A 43 -17.24 -1.87 6.36
N PHE A 44 -17.78 -2.80 5.58
CA PHE A 44 -19.03 -2.58 4.85
C PHE A 44 -19.89 -3.84 4.79
N HIS A 45 -21.19 -3.63 4.84
CA HIS A 45 -22.23 -4.63 4.57
C HIS A 45 -23.39 -3.88 3.89
N ASP A 46 -24.56 -3.71 4.51
CA ASP A 46 -25.60 -2.78 4.02
C ASP A 46 -25.10 -1.30 3.99
N PRO A 47 -24.65 -0.70 5.12
CA PRO A 47 -23.82 0.51 5.09
C PRO A 47 -22.31 0.22 5.19
N ALA A 48 -21.51 1.24 4.90
CA ALA A 48 -20.09 1.29 5.26
C ALA A 48 -19.86 2.09 6.55
N PHE A 49 -18.85 1.71 7.33
CA PHE A 49 -18.51 2.35 8.59
C PHE A 49 -17.00 2.31 8.86
N VAL A 50 -16.52 3.32 9.60
CA VAL A 50 -15.11 3.42 9.97
C VAL A 50 -14.84 2.51 11.16
N ILE A 51 -14.00 1.49 10.96
CA ILE A 51 -13.47 0.67 12.06
C ILE A 51 -12.29 1.43 12.69
N ALA A 52 -11.34 1.87 11.87
CA ALA A 52 -10.17 2.62 12.32
C ALA A 52 -9.81 3.71 11.30
N ARG A 53 -9.63 4.95 11.77
CA ARG A 53 -9.05 6.01 10.94
C ARG A 53 -7.58 5.71 10.66
N PRO A 54 -6.99 6.16 9.54
CA PRO A 54 -5.60 5.89 9.24
C PRO A 54 -4.64 6.36 10.34
N ALA A 55 -3.86 5.43 10.88
CA ALA A 55 -2.91 5.69 11.95
C ALA A 55 -1.65 4.83 11.78
N GLU A 56 -0.61 5.15 12.54
CA GLU A 56 0.63 4.38 12.53
C GLU A 56 0.38 2.92 12.98
N PRO A 57 1.00 1.90 12.35
CA PRO A 57 0.71 0.49 12.60
C PRO A 57 0.88 0.01 14.05
N PHE A 58 1.68 0.71 14.86
CA PHE A 58 1.97 0.35 16.25
C PHE A 58 0.99 0.94 17.27
N LYS A 59 -0.01 1.74 16.84
CA LYS A 59 -1.02 2.24 17.77
C LYS A 59 -1.85 1.08 18.31
N GLY A 60 -1.83 0.87 19.62
CA GLY A 60 -2.53 -0.26 20.27
C GLY A 60 -4.02 -0.32 19.95
N TRP A 61 -4.71 0.82 19.88
CA TRP A 61 -6.14 0.86 19.53
C TRP A 61 -6.43 0.41 18.09
N LEU A 62 -5.49 0.58 17.15
CA LEU A 62 -5.66 0.09 15.78
C LEU A 62 -5.58 -1.44 15.76
N GLN A 63 -4.62 -2.01 16.49
CA GLN A 63 -4.47 -3.45 16.65
C GLN A 63 -5.67 -4.08 17.36
N GLU A 64 -6.14 -3.46 18.45
CA GLU A 64 -7.32 -3.92 19.18
C GLU A 64 -8.56 -3.95 18.28
N ARG A 65 -8.78 -2.88 17.49
CA ARG A 65 -9.92 -2.82 16.57
C ARG A 65 -9.79 -3.80 15.41
N ALA A 66 -8.57 -4.05 14.93
CA ALA A 66 -8.31 -5.06 13.92
C ALA A 66 -8.65 -6.48 14.42
N GLN A 67 -8.40 -6.79 15.69
CA GLN A 67 -8.74 -8.08 16.32
C GLN A 67 -10.23 -8.27 16.63
N LYS A 68 -11.00 -7.17 16.56
CA LYS A 68 -12.44 -7.10 16.82
C LYS A 68 -13.26 -6.86 15.55
N LEU A 69 -12.71 -7.19 14.38
CA LEU A 69 -13.41 -7.04 13.09
C LEU A 69 -14.66 -7.92 13.02
N HIS A 70 -14.61 -9.11 13.61
CA HIS A 70 -15.74 -10.03 13.74
C HIS A 70 -16.94 -9.45 14.49
N ASP A 71 -16.74 -8.51 15.43
CA ASP A 71 -17.83 -7.80 16.12
C ASP A 71 -18.62 -6.90 15.17
N LYS A 72 -18.11 -6.69 13.95
CA LYS A 72 -18.74 -5.90 12.89
C LYS A 72 -19.44 -6.74 11.84
N LEU A 73 -19.43 -8.07 11.99
CA LEU A 73 -20.22 -8.94 11.14
C LEU A 73 -21.71 -8.64 11.29
N GLY A 74 -22.40 -8.50 10.18
CA GLY A 74 -23.82 -8.24 10.14
C GLY A 74 -24.28 -7.82 8.77
N GLY A 75 -25.57 -7.49 8.66
CA GLY A 75 -26.16 -7.06 7.40
C GLY A 75 -26.38 -8.21 6.40
N GLY A 76 -27.38 -8.02 5.54
CA GLY A 76 -27.73 -8.99 4.49
C GLY A 76 -27.15 -8.64 3.12
N GLY A 77 -26.53 -7.46 3.00
CA GLY A 77 -26.02 -6.94 1.74
C GLY A 77 -24.52 -6.69 1.72
N THR A 78 -24.00 -6.52 0.51
CA THR A 78 -22.61 -6.22 0.19
C THR A 78 -22.57 -4.92 -0.60
N ASN A 79 -22.36 -3.79 0.10
CA ASN A 79 -22.33 -2.44 -0.48
C ASN A 79 -20.88 -1.98 -0.74
N ILE A 80 -20.29 -2.50 -1.82
CA ILE A 80 -18.93 -2.14 -2.25
C ILE A 80 -18.82 -0.63 -2.53
N ALA A 81 -19.84 -0.02 -3.13
CA ALA A 81 -19.85 1.40 -3.45
C ALA A 81 -19.68 2.26 -2.19
N ALA A 82 -20.42 1.97 -1.11
CA ALA A 82 -20.28 2.66 0.15
C ALA A 82 -18.88 2.47 0.77
N GLY A 83 -18.35 1.24 0.74
CA GLY A 83 -17.01 0.94 1.24
C GLY A 83 -15.91 1.73 0.52
N LEU A 84 -16.00 1.83 -0.82
CA LEU A 84 -15.08 2.59 -1.66
C LEU A 84 -15.16 4.09 -1.39
N ARG A 85 -16.39 4.65 -1.28
CA ARG A 85 -16.59 6.08 -0.98
C ARG A 85 -15.98 6.46 0.37
N LEU A 86 -16.30 5.70 1.42
CA LEU A 86 -15.81 5.98 2.77
C LEU A 86 -14.28 5.82 2.87
N SER A 87 -13.73 4.80 2.22
CA SER A 87 -12.28 4.61 2.16
C SER A 87 -11.58 5.75 1.43
N THR A 88 -12.17 6.24 0.34
CA THR A 88 -11.66 7.39 -0.40
C THR A 88 -11.70 8.66 0.44
N GLU A 89 -12.80 8.91 1.16
CA GLU A 89 -12.94 10.05 2.07
C GLU A 89 -11.85 10.06 3.16
N LEU A 90 -11.56 8.89 3.76
CA LEU A 90 -10.47 8.78 4.74
C LEU A 90 -9.09 9.06 4.11
N LEU A 91 -8.89 8.65 2.85
CA LEU A 91 -7.63 8.83 2.13
C LEU A 91 -7.44 10.26 1.59
N GLU A 92 -8.52 11.00 1.33
CA GLU A 92 -8.47 12.43 0.98
C GLU A 92 -7.78 13.26 2.07
N GLN A 93 -7.85 12.82 3.34
CA GLN A 93 -7.16 13.44 4.48
C GLN A 93 -5.66 13.11 4.56
N THR A 94 -5.14 12.29 3.65
CA THR A 94 -3.72 11.91 3.62
C THR A 94 -2.85 13.08 3.14
N PRO A 95 -1.74 13.41 3.83
CA PRO A 95 -0.85 14.50 3.44
C PRO A 95 -0.34 14.39 1.98
N PRO A 96 -0.07 15.52 1.31
CA PRO A 96 0.56 15.51 -0.01
C PRO A 96 1.88 14.73 -0.02
N GLY A 97 2.16 14.03 -1.13
CA GLY A 97 3.39 13.26 -1.31
C GLY A 97 3.39 11.84 -0.71
N VAL A 98 2.35 11.47 0.04
CA VAL A 98 2.11 10.11 0.54
C VAL A 98 1.26 9.33 -0.47
N LEU A 99 1.63 8.07 -0.73
CA LEU A 99 0.85 7.18 -1.60
C LEU A 99 -0.49 6.84 -0.92
N ARG A 100 -1.56 6.76 -1.70
CA ARG A 100 -2.91 6.42 -1.20
C ARG A 100 -3.37 5.11 -1.83
N ARG A 101 -3.75 4.15 -0.99
CA ARG A 101 -4.15 2.82 -1.45
C ARG A 101 -5.41 2.32 -0.75
N ILE A 102 -6.29 1.70 -1.52
CA ILE A 102 -7.36 0.85 -1.02
C ILE A 102 -7.03 -0.61 -1.34
N TRP A 103 -7.21 -1.47 -0.34
CA TRP A 103 -7.38 -2.91 -0.52
C TRP A 103 -8.83 -3.26 -0.20
N LEU A 104 -9.60 -3.56 -1.24
CA LEU A 104 -10.98 -4.02 -1.14
C LEU A 104 -10.96 -5.54 -0.98
N LEU A 105 -11.51 -6.04 0.13
CA LEU A 105 -11.64 -7.46 0.44
C LEU A 105 -13.13 -7.81 0.40
N SER A 106 -13.54 -8.73 -0.47
CA SER A 106 -14.93 -9.20 -0.54
C SER A 106 -15.01 -10.68 -0.89
N ASP A 107 -15.97 -11.37 -0.29
CA ASP A 107 -16.22 -12.80 -0.47
C ASP A 107 -17.54 -13.12 -1.20
N GLY A 108 -18.26 -12.07 -1.63
CA GLY A 108 -19.59 -12.17 -2.22
C GLY A 108 -19.83 -11.19 -3.37
N GLU A 109 -21.05 -11.20 -3.89
CA GLU A 109 -21.49 -10.35 -4.99
C GLU A 109 -22.02 -9.01 -4.45
N ALA A 110 -21.63 -7.91 -5.08
CA ALA A 110 -22.23 -6.63 -4.74
C ALA A 110 -23.72 -6.65 -5.10
N ASN A 111 -24.56 -6.42 -4.10
CA ASN A 111 -26.02 -6.47 -4.25
C ASN A 111 -26.71 -5.20 -3.73
N ARG A 112 -25.93 -4.23 -3.26
CA ARG A 112 -26.39 -2.89 -2.86
C ARG A 112 -25.62 -1.84 -3.66
N GLU A 113 -26.35 -0.84 -4.17
CA GLU A 113 -25.78 0.30 -4.90
C GLU A 113 -24.77 -0.10 -5.99
N VAL A 114 -25.05 -1.14 -6.76
CA VAL A 114 -24.13 -1.68 -7.77
C VAL A 114 -23.80 -0.61 -8.82
N GLU A 115 -24.77 0.20 -9.19
CA GLU A 115 -24.62 1.34 -10.10
C GLU A 115 -23.70 2.44 -9.53
N GLY A 116 -23.57 2.51 -8.20
CA GLY A 116 -22.73 3.45 -7.47
C GLY A 116 -21.25 3.10 -7.42
N ILE A 117 -20.87 1.89 -7.85
CA ILE A 117 -19.47 1.41 -7.80
C ILE A 117 -18.59 2.22 -8.75
N MET A 118 -18.99 2.39 -10.01
CA MET A 118 -18.17 3.12 -10.99
C MET A 118 -17.99 4.60 -10.63
N PRO A 119 -19.03 5.35 -10.21
CA PRO A 119 -18.85 6.70 -9.67
C PRO A 119 -17.89 6.76 -8.46
N ALA A 120 -17.95 5.77 -7.56
CA ALA A 120 -17.03 5.71 -6.42
C ALA A 120 -15.57 5.52 -6.86
N ILE A 121 -15.33 4.70 -7.89
CA ILE A 121 -14.01 4.50 -8.49
C ILE A 121 -13.51 5.77 -9.19
N GLU A 122 -14.36 6.47 -9.94
CA GLU A 122 -13.98 7.74 -10.55
C GLU A 122 -13.58 8.80 -9.51
N ARG A 123 -14.29 8.85 -8.37
CA ARG A 123 -13.87 9.68 -7.24
C ARG A 123 -12.50 9.24 -6.69
N ALA A 124 -12.27 7.95 -6.50
CA ALA A 124 -10.99 7.43 -6.02
C ALA A 124 -9.84 7.82 -6.97
N LYS A 125 -10.06 7.74 -8.29
CA LYS A 125 -9.10 8.17 -9.31
C LYS A 125 -8.81 9.67 -9.23
N ALA A 126 -9.86 10.50 -9.13
CA ALA A 126 -9.71 11.94 -8.96
C ALA A 126 -8.90 12.29 -7.70
N ALA A 127 -9.06 11.52 -6.62
CA ALA A 127 -8.29 11.64 -5.38
C ALA A 127 -6.87 11.00 -5.44
N ARG A 128 -6.46 10.46 -6.60
CA ARG A 128 -5.20 9.73 -6.80
C ARG A 128 -5.03 8.56 -5.84
N VAL A 129 -6.11 7.82 -5.61
CA VAL A 129 -6.15 6.61 -4.80
C VAL A 129 -6.07 5.38 -5.71
N ASN A 130 -5.14 4.48 -5.44
CA ASN A 130 -5.05 3.21 -6.15
C ASN A 130 -5.92 2.17 -5.46
N VAL A 131 -6.84 1.54 -6.19
CA VAL A 131 -7.68 0.46 -5.66
C VAL A 131 -7.14 -0.90 -6.11
N ASN A 132 -7.01 -1.81 -5.15
CA ASN A 132 -6.68 -3.21 -5.38
C ASN A 132 -7.79 -4.04 -4.77
N CYS A 133 -8.07 -5.20 -5.35
CA CYS A 133 -9.15 -6.08 -4.94
C CYS A 133 -8.61 -7.46 -4.56
N ILE A 134 -9.14 -8.03 -3.49
CA ILE A 134 -8.90 -9.39 -3.05
C ILE A 134 -10.24 -10.10 -3.00
N GLY A 135 -10.40 -11.12 -3.84
CA GLY A 135 -11.55 -12.01 -3.81
C GLY A 135 -11.30 -13.12 -2.78
N ILE A 136 -12.19 -13.27 -1.80
CA ILE A 136 -12.02 -14.22 -0.70
C ILE A 136 -12.90 -15.45 -0.92
N GLY A 137 -12.29 -16.64 -0.89
CA GLY A 137 -13.00 -17.90 -1.10
C GLY A 137 -13.35 -18.12 -2.57
N ASN A 138 -14.52 -18.71 -2.83
CA ASN A 138 -14.89 -19.18 -4.18
C ASN A 138 -16.21 -18.56 -4.71
N LYS A 139 -16.82 -17.63 -3.98
CA LYS A 139 -18.19 -17.12 -4.25
C LYS A 139 -18.25 -15.63 -4.59
N PHE A 140 -17.09 -14.99 -4.79
CA PHE A 140 -17.05 -13.56 -5.13
C PHE A 140 -17.29 -13.35 -6.64
N ASP A 141 -17.80 -12.17 -7.00
CA ASP A 141 -17.95 -11.76 -8.41
C ASP A 141 -16.58 -11.33 -8.97
N GLU A 142 -15.87 -12.28 -9.60
CA GLU A 142 -14.56 -12.02 -10.19
C GLU A 142 -14.63 -10.95 -11.29
N ALA A 143 -15.67 -10.96 -12.12
CA ALA A 143 -15.81 -10.05 -13.24
C ALA A 143 -15.97 -8.61 -12.75
N LEU A 144 -16.76 -8.40 -11.69
CA LEU A 144 -16.90 -7.10 -11.04
C LEU A 144 -15.58 -6.64 -10.40
N LEU A 145 -14.90 -7.49 -9.63
CA LEU A 145 -13.64 -7.11 -8.97
C LEU A 145 -12.53 -6.78 -9.97
N ARG A 146 -12.45 -7.52 -11.09
CA ARG A 146 -11.55 -7.19 -12.20
C ARG A 146 -11.92 -5.87 -12.85
N ARG A 147 -13.20 -5.63 -13.14
CA ARG A 147 -13.68 -4.37 -13.70
C ARG A 147 -13.34 -3.17 -12.81
N ILE A 148 -13.46 -3.31 -11.49
CA ILE A 148 -13.03 -2.28 -10.53
C ILE A 148 -11.53 -1.99 -10.66
N VAL A 149 -10.72 -3.05 -10.70
CA VAL A 149 -9.26 -2.93 -10.81
C VAL A 149 -8.83 -2.31 -12.14
N ASP A 150 -9.43 -2.74 -13.26
CA ASP A 150 -9.14 -2.26 -14.60
C ASP A 150 -9.50 -0.78 -14.79
N ALA A 151 -10.50 -0.30 -14.05
CA ALA A 151 -10.86 1.12 -14.04
C ALA A 151 -9.82 1.98 -13.31
N CYS A 152 -8.99 1.40 -12.43
CA CYS A 152 -7.95 2.08 -11.67
C CYS A 152 -6.56 1.97 -12.32
N HIS A 153 -5.71 2.98 -12.09
CA HIS A 153 -4.32 2.92 -12.53
C HIS A 153 -3.51 1.93 -11.67
N ASN A 154 -2.93 0.91 -12.29
CA ASN A 154 -2.10 -0.11 -11.63
C ASN A 154 -2.82 -0.84 -10.48
N GLY A 155 -4.14 -1.03 -10.59
CA GLY A 155 -4.87 -1.88 -9.66
C GLY A 155 -4.39 -3.33 -9.76
N LYS A 156 -4.54 -4.08 -8.68
CA LYS A 156 -4.24 -5.51 -8.64
C LYS A 156 -5.46 -6.27 -8.16
N PHE A 157 -5.78 -7.36 -8.85
CA PHE A 157 -6.77 -8.33 -8.40
C PHE A 157 -6.05 -9.62 -7.98
N VAL A 158 -6.37 -10.14 -6.79
CA VAL A 158 -5.79 -11.39 -6.27
C VAL A 158 -6.91 -12.24 -5.66
N PRO A 159 -7.28 -13.39 -6.25
CA PRO A 159 -8.16 -14.35 -5.59
C PRO A 159 -7.37 -15.12 -4.52
N ILE A 160 -7.97 -15.36 -3.36
CA ILE A 160 -7.35 -16.09 -2.25
C ILE A 160 -8.32 -17.11 -1.65
N THR A 161 -7.77 -18.20 -1.16
CA THR A 161 -8.49 -19.26 -0.43
C THR A 161 -7.85 -19.59 0.92
N THR A 162 -6.68 -19.02 1.20
CA THR A 162 -5.90 -19.27 2.43
C THR A 162 -5.43 -17.99 3.11
N LEU A 163 -5.15 -18.07 4.41
CA LEU A 163 -4.54 -16.98 5.18
C LEU A 163 -3.16 -16.58 4.62
N ARG A 164 -2.40 -17.57 4.14
CA ARG A 164 -1.07 -17.34 3.59
C ARG A 164 -1.14 -16.45 2.34
N GLU A 165 -2.03 -16.77 1.41
CA GLU A 165 -2.23 -15.98 0.19
C GLU A 165 -2.70 -14.56 0.51
N LEU A 166 -3.63 -14.40 1.45
CA LEU A 166 -4.08 -13.07 1.90
C LEU A 166 -2.92 -12.27 2.51
N THR A 167 -2.11 -12.91 3.36
CA THR A 167 -0.93 -12.28 3.97
C THR A 167 0.06 -11.85 2.88
N ASP A 168 0.37 -12.73 1.92
CA ASP A 168 1.33 -12.45 0.86
C ASP A 168 0.83 -11.34 -0.08
N ALA A 169 -0.47 -11.29 -0.37
CA ALA A 169 -1.10 -10.23 -1.15
C ALA A 169 -0.99 -8.86 -0.44
N LEU A 170 -1.36 -8.78 0.83
CA LEU A 170 -1.30 -7.54 1.62
C LEU A 170 0.13 -7.04 1.85
N LEU A 171 1.08 -7.96 2.03
CA LEU A 171 2.50 -7.64 2.14
C LEU A 171 3.15 -7.33 0.77
N ALA A 172 2.40 -7.46 -0.33
CA ALA A 172 2.88 -7.35 -1.70
C ALA A 172 4.07 -8.28 -2.00
N ARG A 173 4.10 -9.48 -1.40
CA ARG A 173 5.10 -10.54 -1.64
C ARG A 173 4.81 -11.38 -2.90
N GLY A 174 3.77 -11.06 -3.67
CA GLY A 174 3.30 -11.87 -4.82
C GLY A 174 3.66 -11.35 -6.23
N THR A 175 4.35 -12.22 -6.99
CA THR A 175 4.47 -12.35 -8.47
C THR A 175 5.25 -11.31 -9.29
N SER A 176 6.29 -10.71 -8.74
CA SER A 176 7.29 -10.04 -9.59
C SER A 176 8.69 -10.48 -9.23
N ASP A 177 9.29 -11.31 -10.08
CA ASP A 177 10.71 -11.72 -10.17
C ASP A 177 11.69 -10.55 -10.39
N ALA A 178 11.29 -9.32 -10.08
CA ALA A 178 12.21 -8.21 -10.10
C ALA A 178 13.01 -8.24 -8.80
N PRO A 179 14.37 -8.29 -8.84
CA PRO A 179 15.18 -8.23 -7.64
C PRO A 179 14.75 -7.00 -6.85
N GLN A 180 14.59 -7.18 -5.54
CA GLN A 180 14.23 -6.21 -4.52
C GLN A 180 15.32 -5.12 -4.42
N ARG A 181 15.59 -4.42 -5.53
CA ARG A 181 16.44 -3.25 -5.61
C ARG A 181 15.75 -2.20 -4.79
N LEU A 182 16.31 -1.89 -3.61
CA LEU A 182 16.42 -0.59 -2.94
C LEU A 182 15.55 0.55 -3.52
N ARG A 183 14.25 0.32 -3.73
CA ARG A 183 13.33 1.36 -4.11
C ARG A 183 13.11 2.13 -2.83
N HIS A 184 13.56 3.38 -2.83
CA HIS A 184 13.29 4.34 -1.76
C HIS A 184 11.84 4.15 -1.29
N HIS A 185 11.67 3.60 -0.09
CA HIS A 185 10.37 3.39 0.51
C HIS A 185 9.65 4.74 0.52
N ARG A 186 8.49 4.81 -0.16
CA ARG A 186 7.63 5.98 -0.13
C ARG A 186 6.58 5.73 0.94
N SER A 187 6.37 6.72 1.80
CA SER A 187 5.27 6.75 2.76
C SER A 187 3.96 6.42 2.07
N GLU A 188 3.16 5.57 2.69
CA GLU A 188 1.89 5.11 2.19
C GLU A 188 0.81 5.16 3.28
N THR A 189 -0.34 5.72 2.92
CA THR A 189 -1.58 5.52 3.67
C THR A 189 -2.43 4.48 2.95
N THR A 190 -2.68 3.36 3.61
CA THR A 190 -3.52 2.27 3.11
C THR A 190 -4.81 2.20 3.91
N VAL A 191 -5.94 2.07 3.24
CA VAL A 191 -7.21 1.67 3.87
C VAL A 191 -7.57 0.26 3.40
N ILE A 192 -7.84 -0.62 4.35
CA ILE A 192 -8.40 -1.95 4.09
C ILE A 192 -9.91 -1.82 4.22
N ALA A 193 -10.60 -1.92 3.10
CA ALA A 193 -12.06 -1.96 3.03
C ALA A 193 -12.47 -3.44 3.06
N CYS A 194 -13.02 -3.89 4.18
CA CYS A 194 -13.38 -5.27 4.41
C CYS A 194 -14.90 -5.46 4.35
N ASP A 195 -15.33 -6.42 3.56
CA ASP A 195 -16.68 -6.96 3.64
C ASP A 195 -16.90 -7.53 5.05
N CYS A 196 -18.01 -7.17 5.66
CA CYS A 196 -18.45 -7.59 6.98
C CYS A 196 -19.86 -8.18 6.91
N SER A 197 -20.33 -8.57 5.72
CA SER A 197 -21.59 -9.29 5.54
C SER A 197 -21.54 -10.68 6.20
N LEU A 198 -22.71 -11.29 6.39
CA LEU A 198 -22.81 -12.59 7.07
C LEU A 198 -22.06 -13.73 6.35
N SER A 199 -21.81 -13.65 5.04
CA SER A 199 -21.00 -14.65 4.31
C SER A 199 -19.56 -14.74 4.82
N MET A 200 -19.04 -13.68 5.42
CA MET A 200 -17.72 -13.65 6.04
C MET A 200 -17.62 -14.49 7.33
N SER A 201 -18.75 -15.03 7.83
CA SER A 201 -18.78 -16.04 8.88
C SER A 201 -18.54 -17.46 8.37
N GLU A 202 -18.64 -17.70 7.06
CA GLU A 202 -18.34 -18.99 6.44
C GLU A 202 -16.86 -19.39 6.64
N GLN A 203 -16.59 -20.68 6.56
CA GLN A 203 -15.26 -21.23 6.79
C GLN A 203 -14.33 -21.01 5.60
N MET A 204 -13.08 -20.66 5.89
CA MET A 204 -11.94 -20.62 4.98
C MET A 204 -10.67 -20.92 5.78
N ASP A 205 -9.84 -21.84 5.30
CA ASP A 205 -8.59 -22.20 5.98
C ASP A 205 -8.80 -22.65 7.45
N GLY A 206 -9.86 -23.43 7.68
CA GLY A 206 -10.20 -23.98 9.00
C GLY A 206 -10.73 -22.99 10.03
N LYS A 207 -11.04 -21.75 9.64
CA LYS A 207 -11.66 -20.73 10.52
C LYS A 207 -12.63 -19.83 9.73
N PRO A 208 -13.48 -19.00 10.38
CA PRO A 208 -14.30 -18.04 9.64
C PRO A 208 -13.45 -17.09 8.78
N LYS A 209 -13.91 -16.74 7.56
CA LYS A 209 -13.21 -15.82 6.65
C LYS A 209 -12.81 -14.52 7.34
N ILE A 210 -13.70 -13.94 8.16
CA ILE A 210 -13.39 -12.72 8.91
C ILE A 210 -12.19 -12.90 9.85
N LYS A 211 -12.03 -14.08 10.49
CA LYS A 211 -10.89 -14.39 11.36
C LYS A 211 -9.60 -14.52 10.56
N VAL A 212 -9.67 -15.02 9.33
CA VAL A 212 -8.51 -14.99 8.41
C VAL A 212 -8.11 -13.55 8.10
N VAL A 213 -9.08 -12.66 7.85
CA VAL A 213 -8.80 -11.23 7.62
C VAL A 213 -8.17 -10.58 8.84
N GLU A 214 -8.72 -10.77 10.04
CA GLU A 214 -8.15 -10.26 11.30
C GLU A 214 -6.67 -10.63 11.45
N GLU A 215 -6.36 -11.91 11.25
CA GLU A 215 -5.01 -12.42 11.40
C GLU A 215 -4.06 -11.84 10.32
N ALA A 216 -4.52 -11.74 9.07
CA ALA A 216 -3.72 -11.16 7.99
C ALA A 216 -3.46 -9.65 8.21
N VAL A 217 -4.46 -8.89 8.66
CA VAL A 217 -4.31 -7.48 9.02
C VAL A 217 -3.32 -7.32 10.18
N MET A 218 -3.42 -8.16 11.21
CA MET A 218 -2.45 -8.15 12.32
C MET A 218 -1.02 -8.43 11.85
N ARG A 219 -0.84 -9.40 10.96
CA ARG A 219 0.48 -9.69 10.34
C ARG A 219 1.00 -8.50 9.54
N LEU A 220 0.14 -7.81 8.79
CA LEU A 220 0.50 -6.58 8.07
C LEU A 220 0.94 -5.48 9.04
N LEU A 221 0.17 -5.21 10.10
CA LEU A 221 0.49 -4.18 11.10
C LEU A 221 1.85 -4.45 11.76
N LEU A 222 2.09 -5.70 12.18
CA LEU A 222 3.37 -6.11 12.76
C LEU A 222 4.53 -6.00 11.76
N HIS A 223 4.31 -6.38 10.49
CA HIS A 223 5.31 -6.23 9.45
C HIS A 223 5.67 -4.76 9.21
N LYS A 224 4.67 -3.89 9.08
CA LYS A 224 4.88 -2.45 8.85
C LYS A 224 5.57 -1.80 10.05
N HIS A 225 5.18 -2.18 11.28
CA HIS A 225 5.87 -1.71 12.49
C HIS A 225 7.36 -2.09 12.50
N ARG A 226 7.72 -3.31 12.13
CA ARG A 226 9.13 -3.76 12.15
C ARG A 226 10.01 -3.11 11.09
N ASN A 227 9.45 -2.71 9.96
CA ASN A 227 10.24 -2.29 8.79
C ASN A 227 10.15 -0.79 8.46
N PHE A 228 9.11 -0.10 8.92
CA PHE A 228 8.79 1.27 8.50
C PHE A 228 8.36 2.20 9.65
N ALA A 229 8.41 1.73 10.92
CA ALA A 229 8.24 2.57 12.10
C ALA A 229 9.59 3.03 12.66
#